data_AF-A0A657PKF0-F1
#
_entry.id   AF-A0A657PKF0-F1
#
_cell.length_a   1.000
_cell.length_b   1.000
_cell.length_c   1.000
_cell.angle_alpha   90.00
_cell.angle_beta   90.00
_cell.angle_gamma   90.00
#
_symmetry.space_group_name_H-M   'P 1'
#
loop_
_entity.id
_entity.type
_entity.pdbx_description
1 polymer ?
#
loop_
_entity_poly.entity_id
_entity_poly.type
_entity_poly.pdbx_seq_one_letter_code
_entity_poly.pdbx_strand_id
1 'polypeptide(L)'
;GDPFDGTIPMGDMPASVDADYLHEEAVVKPREPEIDRNKLLTVCTVACHNGEYVPVPQSKEPRPLAMHQDIVPDSMKLAHGKGAIWCLDCHSKTNRTKLIDHFDNEISFNQPQKLCGKCHGQVLRRWREGIHGKRIGMWDKGGKKRWWVCTECHNPHDVEQGNRQSGFAQLYPEPAPMLPKGMPNADHERVKHGPGH
;
A
#
# COMPACT_ATOMS: atom_id res chain seq x y z
N GLY A 1 9.35 -8.73 17.32
CA GLY A 1 7.99 -9.20 17.60
C GLY A 1 7.56 -10.17 16.52
N ASP A 2 6.55 -10.99 16.78
CA ASP A 2 5.99 -11.91 15.78
C ASP A 2 5.44 -11.10 14.57
N PRO A 3 5.94 -11.35 13.34
CA PRO A 3 5.47 -10.64 12.15
C PRO A 3 4.02 -10.94 11.77
N PHE A 4 3.44 -12.02 12.30
CA PHE A 4 2.04 -12.41 12.10
C PHE A 4 1.08 -11.84 13.16
N ASP A 5 1.61 -11.20 14.20
CA ASP A 5 0.79 -10.62 15.26
C ASP A 5 -0.13 -9.51 14.72
N GLY A 6 -1.41 -9.57 15.12
CA GLY A 6 -2.45 -8.64 14.71
C GLY A 6 -2.83 -8.66 13.23
N THR A 7 -2.37 -9.64 12.45
CA THR A 7 -2.70 -9.71 11.02
C THR A 7 -4.11 -10.25 10.79
N ILE A 8 -4.76 -9.76 9.74
CA ILE A 8 -6.06 -10.24 9.26
C ILE A 8 -5.92 -10.88 7.87
N PRO A 9 -6.84 -11.76 7.45
CA PRO A 9 -6.90 -12.22 6.07
C PRO A 9 -6.95 -11.04 5.09
N MET A 10 -6.16 -11.13 4.02
CA MET A 10 -6.24 -10.18 2.93
C MET A 10 -7.60 -10.32 2.24
N GLY A 11 -8.30 -9.21 2.02
CA GLY A 11 -9.57 -9.25 1.29
C GLY A 11 -9.39 -9.49 -0.21
N ASP A 12 -10.52 -9.64 -0.90
CA ASP A 12 -10.57 -10.06 -2.30
C ASP A 12 -9.68 -9.23 -3.22
N MET A 13 -8.93 -9.87 -4.10
CA MET A 13 -8.16 -9.19 -5.14
C MET A 13 -8.72 -9.56 -6.52
N PRO A 14 -8.71 -8.64 -7.51
CA PRO A 14 -9.20 -8.96 -8.86
C PRO A 14 -8.46 -10.20 -9.38
N ALA A 15 -9.16 -11.24 -9.81
CA ALA A 15 -8.52 -12.46 -10.32
C ALA A 15 -7.51 -12.13 -11.43
N SER A 16 -6.31 -12.73 -11.38
CA SER A 16 -5.35 -12.68 -12.49
C SER A 16 -5.56 -13.93 -13.32
N VAL A 17 -5.57 -13.77 -14.64
CA VAL A 17 -5.77 -14.84 -15.63
C VAL A 17 -4.74 -15.98 -15.50
N ASP A 18 -3.55 -15.71 -14.95
CA ASP A 18 -2.38 -16.61 -15.10
C ASP A 18 -1.76 -17.09 -13.78
N ALA A 19 -2.33 -16.73 -12.62
CA ALA A 19 -1.74 -17.11 -11.33
C ALA A 19 -2.79 -17.69 -10.39
N ASP A 20 -2.69 -19.00 -10.15
CA ASP A 20 -3.49 -19.84 -9.24
C ASP A 20 -3.40 -19.42 -7.75
N TYR A 21 -2.95 -18.20 -7.43
CA TYR A 21 -2.91 -17.69 -6.05
C TYR A 21 -4.29 -17.18 -5.58
N LEU A 22 -5.34 -17.92 -5.93
CA LEU A 22 -6.65 -17.77 -5.34
C LEU A 22 -6.55 -18.14 -3.85
N HIS A 23 -6.53 -17.12 -2.99
CA HIS A 23 -6.98 -17.19 -1.58
C HIS A 23 -6.12 -17.94 -0.55
N GLU A 24 -4.91 -18.35 -0.88
CA GLU A 24 -4.13 -19.15 0.08
C GLU A 24 -3.44 -18.29 1.14
N GLU A 25 -4.22 -17.99 2.18
CA GLU A 25 -3.79 -17.61 3.54
C GLU A 25 -2.87 -16.39 3.63
N ALA A 26 -2.96 -15.51 2.64
CA ALA A 26 -2.34 -14.21 2.67
C ALA A 26 -2.95 -13.38 3.80
N VAL A 27 -2.12 -12.91 4.73
CA VAL A 27 -2.52 -12.04 5.82
C VAL A 27 -1.79 -10.69 5.74
N VAL A 28 -2.54 -9.63 6.02
CA VAL A 28 -2.08 -8.24 6.02
C VAL A 28 -2.18 -7.65 7.42
N LYS A 29 -1.33 -6.66 7.75
CA LYS A 29 -1.56 -5.86 8.95
C LYS A 29 -2.67 -4.85 8.64
N PRO A 30 -3.77 -4.82 9.41
CA PRO A 30 -4.79 -3.82 9.21
C PRO A 30 -4.21 -2.43 9.50
N ARG A 31 -4.74 -1.44 8.79
CA ARG A 31 -4.46 -0.01 8.99
C ARG A 31 -5.70 0.76 9.44
N GLU A 32 -6.89 0.23 9.18
CA GLU A 32 -8.15 0.88 9.56
C GLU A 32 -8.26 1.24 11.04
N PRO A 33 -7.88 0.36 12.00
CA PRO A 33 -7.87 0.72 13.42
C PRO A 33 -6.92 1.88 13.78
N GLU A 34 -5.90 2.13 12.95
CA GLU A 34 -4.89 3.17 13.17
C GLU A 34 -5.33 4.53 12.61
N ILE A 35 -6.15 4.55 11.56
CA ILE A 35 -6.50 5.78 10.82
C ILE A 35 -7.12 6.84 11.73
N ASP A 36 -7.92 6.39 12.70
CA ASP A 36 -8.57 7.27 13.65
C ASP A 36 -8.23 6.90 15.10
N ARG A 37 -7.01 6.39 15.33
CA ARG A 37 -6.56 5.95 16.66
C ARG A 37 -6.64 7.08 17.71
N ASN A 38 -6.48 8.33 17.28
CA ASN A 38 -6.63 9.51 18.13
C ASN A 38 -8.03 10.13 18.09
N LYS A 39 -8.98 9.47 17.41
CA LYS A 39 -10.35 9.94 17.19
C LYS A 39 -10.44 11.31 16.52
N LEU A 40 -9.40 11.77 15.80
CA LEU A 40 -9.38 13.07 15.15
C LEU A 40 -10.48 13.18 14.09
N LEU A 41 -10.64 12.16 13.26
CA LEU A 41 -11.68 12.11 12.23
C LEU A 41 -13.06 11.95 12.89
N THR A 42 -13.18 11.10 13.92
CA THR A 42 -14.41 11.00 14.73
C THR A 42 -14.77 12.32 15.39
N VAL A 43 -13.81 13.11 15.87
CA VAL A 43 -14.07 14.42 16.48
C VAL A 43 -14.59 15.39 15.42
N CYS A 44 -13.95 15.47 14.25
CA CYS A 44 -14.41 16.36 13.18
C CYS A 44 -15.80 15.96 12.65
N THR A 45 -16.11 14.67 12.57
CA THR A 45 -17.38 14.20 12.01
C THR A 45 -18.47 14.06 13.06
N VAL A 46 -18.24 13.43 14.21
CA VAL A 46 -19.27 13.13 15.21
C VAL A 46 -19.54 14.30 16.14
N ALA A 47 -18.53 15.11 16.50
CA ALA A 47 -18.75 16.23 17.42
C ALA A 47 -19.48 17.41 16.75
N CYS A 48 -19.34 17.58 15.43
CA CYS A 48 -19.89 18.75 14.73
C CYS A 48 -20.78 18.42 13.52
N HIS A 49 -20.68 17.23 12.93
CA HIS A 49 -21.31 16.90 11.64
C HIS A 49 -22.04 15.55 11.62
N ASN A 50 -22.40 15.01 12.78
CA ASN A 50 -23.12 13.74 12.96
C ASN A 50 -22.56 12.55 12.16
N GLY A 51 -21.24 12.46 12.04
CA GLY A 51 -20.54 11.37 11.34
C GLY A 51 -20.28 11.63 9.85
N GLU A 52 -20.71 12.78 9.31
CA GLU A 52 -20.54 13.10 7.89
C GLU A 52 -19.48 14.19 7.65
N TYR A 53 -18.83 14.14 6.49
CA TYR A 53 -17.97 15.24 6.03
C TYR A 53 -18.83 16.28 5.30
N VAL A 54 -19.18 17.37 5.98
CA VAL A 54 -19.98 18.46 5.39
C VAL A 54 -19.26 19.82 5.47
N PRO A 55 -19.30 20.63 4.39
CA PRO A 55 -19.87 20.32 3.08
C PRO A 55 -18.98 19.34 2.30
N VAL A 56 -19.60 18.37 1.62
CA VAL A 56 -18.91 17.47 0.69
C VAL A 56 -18.39 18.31 -0.48
N PRO A 57 -17.09 18.21 -0.84
CA PRO A 57 -16.58 18.91 -2.01
C PRO A 57 -17.34 18.49 -3.28
N GLN A 58 -17.84 19.47 -4.02
CA GLN A 58 -18.53 19.24 -5.30
C GLN A 58 -17.56 19.02 -6.47
N SER A 59 -16.27 19.28 -6.26
CA SER A 59 -15.23 19.18 -7.27
C SER A 59 -14.03 18.40 -6.73
N LYS A 60 -13.34 17.69 -7.64
CA LYS A 60 -12.04 17.04 -7.40
C LYS A 60 -10.86 17.98 -7.69
N GLU A 61 -11.12 19.22 -8.10
CA GLU A 61 -10.06 20.20 -8.34
C GLU A 61 -9.26 20.51 -7.05
N PRO A 62 -7.93 20.67 -7.15
CA PRO A 62 -7.10 21.12 -6.04
C PRO A 62 -7.58 22.43 -5.43
N ARG A 63 -7.58 22.51 -4.10
CA ARG A 63 -7.96 23.71 -3.35
C ARG A 63 -7.13 23.88 -2.08
N PRO A 64 -6.90 25.10 -1.60
CA PRO A 64 -6.32 25.31 -0.28
C PRO A 64 -7.11 24.57 0.82
N LEU A 65 -6.40 23.88 1.69
CA LEU A 65 -6.99 23.20 2.85
C LEU A 65 -7.13 24.19 4.01
N ALA A 66 -8.37 24.49 4.40
CA ALA A 66 -8.68 25.32 5.55
C ALA A 66 -8.56 24.57 6.90
N MET A 67 -8.60 23.24 6.86
CA MET A 67 -8.55 22.33 8.02
C MET A 67 -7.68 21.11 7.68
N HIS A 68 -7.37 20.27 8.68
CA HIS A 68 -6.57 19.03 8.55
C HIS A 68 -5.07 19.25 8.29
N GLN A 69 -4.56 20.46 8.52
CA GLN A 69 -3.11 20.75 8.50
C GLN A 69 -2.40 20.16 9.73
N ASP A 70 -3.16 19.83 10.76
CA ASP A 70 -2.75 19.18 12.01
C ASP A 70 -2.62 17.65 11.89
N ILE A 71 -3.40 17.04 10.99
CA ILE A 71 -3.38 15.58 10.76
C ILE A 71 -2.23 15.18 9.84
N VAL A 72 -1.96 15.99 8.81
CA VAL A 72 -0.81 15.82 7.92
C VAL A 72 0.00 17.11 7.92
N PRO A 73 1.13 17.16 8.65
CA PRO A 73 2.02 18.30 8.64
C PRO A 73 2.40 18.65 7.20
N ASP A 74 2.41 19.94 6.87
CA ASP A 74 2.71 20.42 5.53
C ASP A 74 1.80 19.80 4.44
N SER A 75 0.52 19.52 4.73
CA SER A 75 -0.45 18.95 3.78
C SER A 75 -0.57 19.72 2.46
N MET A 76 -0.24 21.01 2.47
CA MET A 76 -0.19 21.87 1.27
C MET A 76 1.10 21.73 0.44
N LYS A 77 2.11 21.01 0.94
CA LYS A 77 3.43 20.80 0.29
C LYS A 77 3.68 19.32 -0.06
N LEU A 78 2.65 18.47 -0.01
CA LEU A 78 2.77 17.06 -0.35
C LEU A 78 3.13 16.89 -1.83
N ALA A 79 3.96 15.89 -2.12
CA ALA A 79 4.47 15.63 -3.46
C ALA A 79 3.51 14.68 -4.21
N HIS A 80 2.40 15.25 -4.73
CA HIS A 80 1.33 14.52 -5.40
C HIS A 80 1.38 14.65 -6.94
N GLY A 81 2.32 13.97 -7.60
CA GLY A 81 2.27 13.85 -9.07
C GLY A 81 2.47 15.18 -9.82
N LYS A 82 3.30 16.12 -9.33
CA LYS A 82 3.48 17.48 -9.87
C LYS A 82 2.17 18.28 -9.91
N GLY A 83 1.31 18.04 -8.94
CA GLY A 83 -0.01 18.67 -8.85
C GLY A 83 -1.07 18.03 -9.75
N ALA A 84 -0.74 16.95 -10.48
CA ALA A 84 -1.70 16.18 -11.26
C ALA A 84 -2.57 15.25 -10.41
N ILE A 85 -2.22 15.05 -9.14
CA ILE A 85 -2.96 14.20 -8.20
C ILE A 85 -3.43 15.05 -7.03
N TRP A 86 -4.70 14.95 -6.71
CA TRP A 86 -5.35 15.57 -5.58
C TRP A 86 -5.74 14.55 -4.51
N CYS A 87 -5.97 15.01 -3.28
CA CYS A 87 -6.34 14.14 -2.16
C CYS A 87 -7.55 13.25 -2.48
N LEU A 88 -8.46 13.74 -3.33
CA LEU A 88 -9.69 13.07 -3.76
C LEU A 88 -9.51 12.06 -4.90
N ASP A 89 -8.30 11.89 -5.44
CA ASP A 89 -8.00 10.80 -6.38
C ASP A 89 -7.68 9.49 -5.66
N CYS A 90 -7.29 9.62 -4.38
CA CYS A 90 -6.97 8.51 -3.49
C CYS A 90 -8.05 8.28 -2.44
N HIS A 91 -8.58 9.34 -1.81
CA HIS A 91 -9.54 9.25 -0.71
C HIS A 91 -10.98 9.51 -1.18
N SER A 92 -11.95 8.81 -0.58
CA SER A 92 -13.37 9.06 -0.82
C SER A 92 -13.78 10.46 -0.36
N LYS A 93 -14.57 11.16 -1.17
CA LYS A 93 -15.03 12.52 -0.87
C LYS A 93 -15.96 12.59 0.35
N THR A 94 -16.75 11.55 0.56
CA THR A 94 -17.77 11.43 1.61
C THR A 94 -17.28 10.62 2.81
N ASN A 95 -16.31 9.73 2.61
CA ASN A 95 -15.79 8.84 3.64
C ASN A 95 -14.26 8.83 3.65
N ARG A 96 -13.62 9.80 4.32
CA ARG A 96 -12.15 9.99 4.24
C ARG A 96 -11.31 8.87 4.85
N THR A 97 -11.93 7.96 5.59
CA THR A 97 -11.33 6.72 6.09
C THR A 97 -11.39 5.58 5.06
N LYS A 98 -11.84 5.86 3.83
CA LYS A 98 -11.81 4.96 2.69
C LYS A 98 -11.03 5.55 1.52
N LEU A 99 -10.39 4.66 0.78
CA LEU A 99 -9.74 4.96 -0.49
C LEU A 99 -10.75 4.75 -1.63
N ILE A 100 -10.40 5.08 -2.87
CA ILE A 100 -11.30 4.90 -4.02
C ILE A 100 -10.64 4.26 -5.25
N ASP A 101 -11.39 3.44 -5.99
CA ASP A 101 -10.97 2.93 -7.30
C ASP A 101 -11.20 3.94 -8.44
N HIS A 102 -11.15 3.51 -9.71
CA HIS A 102 -11.41 4.38 -10.86
C HIS A 102 -12.89 4.73 -11.07
N PHE A 103 -13.78 3.97 -10.45
CA PHE A 103 -15.24 4.12 -10.55
C PHE A 103 -15.82 4.74 -9.29
N ASP A 104 -14.97 5.33 -8.44
CA ASP A 104 -15.33 5.90 -7.14
C ASP A 104 -15.88 4.88 -6.11
N ASN A 105 -15.67 3.57 -6.32
CA ASN A 105 -16.00 2.56 -5.32
C ASN A 105 -15.00 2.63 -4.16
N GLU A 106 -15.50 2.43 -2.93
CA GLU A 106 -14.67 2.48 -1.74
C GLU A 106 -13.74 1.28 -1.61
N ILE A 107 -12.48 1.56 -1.28
CA ILE A 107 -11.44 0.60 -0.98
C ILE A 107 -11.06 0.75 0.49
N SER A 108 -10.97 -0.39 1.20
CA SER A 108 -10.43 -0.44 2.56
C SER A 108 -8.96 -0.02 2.59
N PHE A 109 -8.54 0.72 3.62
CA PHE A 109 -7.13 1.02 3.86
C PHE A 109 -6.27 -0.21 4.18
N ASN A 110 -6.88 -1.37 4.41
CA ASN A 110 -6.17 -2.64 4.51
C ASN A 110 -5.76 -3.19 3.13
N GLN A 111 -6.25 -2.59 2.03
CA GLN A 111 -5.99 -3.02 0.66
C GLN A 111 -5.51 -1.86 -0.26
N PRO A 112 -4.52 -1.05 0.15
CA PRO A 112 -4.06 0.09 -0.63
C PRO A 112 -3.50 -0.32 -2.00
N GLN A 113 -3.04 -1.56 -2.18
CA GLN A 113 -2.60 -2.10 -3.46
C GLN A 113 -3.66 -1.99 -4.57
N LYS A 114 -4.95 -2.02 -4.24
CA LYS A 114 -6.03 -1.79 -5.21
C LYS A 114 -6.03 -0.35 -5.73
N LEU A 115 -5.80 0.61 -4.84
CA LEU A 115 -5.64 2.03 -5.19
C LEU A 115 -4.36 2.24 -6.02
N CYS A 116 -3.21 1.75 -5.55
CA CYS A 116 -1.94 1.96 -6.22
C CYS A 116 -1.92 1.33 -7.62
N GLY A 117 -2.61 0.20 -7.79
CA GLY A 117 -2.76 -0.50 -9.05
C GLY A 117 -3.48 0.28 -10.14
N LYS A 118 -4.23 1.34 -9.78
CA LYS A 118 -4.90 2.24 -10.73
C LYS A 118 -3.95 2.79 -11.78
N CYS A 119 -2.78 3.24 -11.31
CA CYS A 119 -1.76 3.83 -12.16
C CYS A 119 -0.54 2.91 -12.30
N HIS A 120 -0.25 2.08 -11.29
CA HIS A 120 0.94 1.22 -11.26
C HIS A 120 0.62 -0.26 -11.52
N GLY A 121 -0.15 -0.55 -12.57
CA GLY A 121 -0.60 -1.91 -12.89
C GLY A 121 0.52 -2.95 -13.04
N GLN A 122 1.65 -2.57 -13.65
CA GLN A 122 2.82 -3.47 -13.76
C GLN A 122 3.45 -3.81 -12.41
N VAL A 123 3.52 -2.82 -11.50
CA VAL A 123 4.03 -3.01 -10.14
C VAL A 123 3.05 -3.87 -9.34
N LEU A 124 1.74 -3.62 -9.46
CA LEU A 124 0.71 -4.45 -8.85
C LEU A 124 0.83 -5.91 -9.31
N ARG A 125 1.01 -6.16 -10.62
CA ARG A 125 1.20 -7.52 -11.15
C ARG A 125 2.41 -8.20 -10.51
N ARG A 126 3.58 -7.55 -10.52
CA ARG A 126 4.79 -8.08 -9.88
C ARG A 126 4.63 -8.28 -8.37
N TRP A 127 3.90 -7.38 -7.71
CA TRP A 127 3.59 -7.51 -6.28
C TRP A 127 2.70 -8.71 -6.01
N ARG A 128 1.74 -9.03 -6.89
CA ARG A 128 0.88 -10.22 -6.81
C ARG A 128 1.62 -11.52 -7.12
N GLU A 129 2.61 -11.46 -8.00
CA GLU A 129 3.49 -12.60 -8.33
C GLU A 129 4.58 -12.83 -7.26
N GLY A 130 4.75 -11.90 -6.32
CA GLY A 130 5.76 -12.00 -5.26
C GLY A 130 7.17 -11.58 -5.69
N ILE A 131 7.29 -11.00 -6.89
CA ILE A 131 8.53 -10.41 -7.40
C ILE A 131 8.80 -9.05 -6.73
N HIS A 132 7.75 -8.32 -6.35
CA HIS A 132 7.85 -7.02 -5.68
C HIS A 132 7.18 -7.04 -4.30
N GLY A 133 7.80 -6.36 -3.33
CA GLY A 133 7.37 -6.36 -1.94
C GLY A 133 7.99 -7.50 -1.12
N LYS A 134 7.59 -7.58 0.15
CA LYS A 134 8.08 -8.59 1.11
C LYS A 134 6.99 -9.61 1.39
N ARG A 135 7.39 -10.89 1.41
CA ARG A 135 6.54 -12.02 1.81
C ARG A 135 7.33 -12.95 2.70
N ILE A 136 6.69 -13.42 3.77
CA ILE A 136 7.22 -14.50 4.60
C ILE A 136 6.11 -15.48 4.91
N GLY A 137 6.47 -16.64 5.42
CA GLY A 137 5.54 -17.68 5.86
C GLY A 137 5.79 -18.98 5.15
N MET A 138 4.78 -19.83 5.14
CA MET A 138 4.92 -21.18 4.65
C MET A 138 4.89 -21.24 3.12
N TRP A 139 5.57 -22.23 2.54
CA TRP A 139 5.62 -22.45 1.09
C TRP A 139 4.53 -23.38 0.59
N ASP A 140 3.93 -24.15 1.48
CA ASP A 140 2.88 -25.11 1.17
C ASP A 140 1.58 -24.42 0.72
N LYS A 141 0.80 -25.21 0.00
CA LYS A 141 -0.53 -24.84 -0.44
C LYS A 141 -1.44 -24.75 0.78
N GLY A 142 -2.11 -23.62 0.97
CA GLY A 142 -2.89 -23.39 2.21
C GLY A 142 -2.01 -23.27 3.46
N GLY A 143 -0.87 -22.59 3.35
CA GLY A 143 -0.06 -22.19 4.51
C GLY A 143 0.00 -20.67 4.67
N LYS A 144 -0.05 -20.19 5.94
CA LYS A 144 -0.16 -18.77 6.30
C LYS A 144 1.03 -17.97 5.79
N LYS A 145 0.74 -16.93 5.01
CA LYS A 145 1.74 -16.06 4.37
C LYS A 145 1.48 -14.61 4.74
N ARG A 146 2.48 -13.91 5.28
CA ARG A 146 2.38 -12.47 5.58
C ARG A 146 2.82 -11.66 4.36
N TRP A 147 1.95 -10.79 3.87
CA TRP A 147 2.15 -9.99 2.66
C TRP A 147 2.19 -8.50 2.94
N TRP A 148 3.34 -7.85 2.83
CA TRP A 148 3.42 -6.42 3.08
C TRP A 148 2.70 -5.65 1.98
N VAL A 149 1.78 -4.77 2.38
CA VAL A 149 1.05 -3.89 1.45
C VAL A 149 1.89 -2.66 1.11
N CYS A 150 1.51 -1.96 0.04
CA CYS A 150 2.29 -0.85 -0.52
C CYS A 150 2.66 0.20 0.54
N THR A 151 1.74 0.54 1.43
CA THR A 151 1.89 1.59 2.45
C THR A 151 2.71 1.18 3.67
N GLU A 152 3.08 -0.09 3.80
CA GLU A 152 4.02 -0.53 4.85
C GLU A 152 5.47 -0.26 4.49
N CYS A 153 5.74 -0.08 3.19
CA CYS A 153 7.08 0.15 2.65
C CYS A 153 7.21 1.55 2.06
N HIS A 154 6.15 2.07 1.43
CA HIS A 154 6.14 3.38 0.77
C HIS A 154 5.24 4.38 1.50
N ASN A 155 5.68 5.63 1.54
CA ASN A 155 4.86 6.73 2.03
C ASN A 155 3.84 7.14 0.94
N PRO A 156 2.52 6.96 1.15
CA PRO A 156 1.51 7.26 0.13
C PRO A 156 1.36 8.76 -0.17
N HIS A 157 1.92 9.65 0.66
CA HIS A 157 1.93 11.09 0.43
C HIS A 157 3.28 11.61 -0.09
N ASP A 158 4.19 10.69 -0.46
CA ASP A 158 5.46 10.96 -1.13
C ASP A 158 5.57 10.06 -2.37
N VAL A 159 4.69 10.32 -3.35
CA VAL A 159 4.63 9.55 -4.60
C VAL A 159 5.62 10.07 -5.66
N GLU A 160 6.39 11.10 -5.30
CA GLU A 160 7.43 11.71 -6.12
C GLU A 160 8.69 12.01 -5.31
N GLN A 161 9.62 11.06 -5.29
CA GLN A 161 10.78 11.17 -4.45
C GLN A 161 11.79 12.23 -4.97
N GLY A 162 12.08 13.20 -4.10
CA GLY A 162 13.33 13.99 -4.10
C GLY A 162 13.61 14.76 -5.41
N ASN A 163 14.89 14.84 -5.78
CA ASN A 163 15.33 15.59 -6.97
C ASN A 163 14.92 14.93 -8.30
N ARG A 164 14.54 13.65 -8.28
CA ARG A 164 14.06 12.92 -9.47
C ARG A 164 12.64 13.34 -9.84
N GLN A 165 11.87 13.83 -8.86
CA GLN A 165 10.46 14.22 -9.03
C GLN A 165 9.67 13.13 -9.77
N SER A 166 9.94 11.87 -9.44
CA SER A 166 9.38 10.72 -10.14
C SER A 166 9.33 9.49 -9.23
N GLY A 167 8.12 8.94 -9.06
CA GLY A 167 7.90 7.66 -8.40
C GLY A 167 8.23 7.63 -6.91
N PHE A 168 7.89 6.51 -6.27
CA PHE A 168 8.19 6.29 -4.86
C PHE A 168 9.69 6.20 -4.58
N ALA A 169 10.04 6.47 -3.33
CA ALA A 169 11.37 6.23 -2.83
C ALA A 169 11.82 4.79 -3.05
N GLN A 170 12.95 4.61 -3.75
CA GLN A 170 13.54 3.28 -3.90
C GLN A 170 14.09 2.84 -2.55
N LEU A 171 13.59 1.70 -2.07
CA LEU A 171 14.09 1.07 -0.86
C LEU A 171 15.34 0.26 -1.20
N TYR A 172 16.33 0.32 -0.33
CA TYR A 172 17.46 -0.60 -0.39
C TYR A 172 16.97 -2.00 -0.02
N PRO A 173 17.27 -3.03 -0.83
CA PRO A 173 16.92 -4.40 -0.48
C PRO A 173 17.53 -4.79 0.87
N GLU A 174 16.83 -5.63 1.62
CA GLU A 174 17.42 -6.28 2.79
C GLU A 174 18.66 -7.10 2.34
N PRO A 175 19.68 -7.22 3.21
CA PRO A 175 20.83 -8.09 2.93
C PRO A 175 20.36 -9.51 2.60
N ALA A 176 21.16 -10.20 1.78
CA ALA A 176 20.89 -11.60 1.46
C ALA A 176 20.74 -12.43 2.76
N PRO A 177 19.87 -13.46 2.76
CA PRO A 177 19.74 -14.37 3.89
C PRO A 177 21.10 -14.96 4.30
N MET A 178 21.23 -15.35 5.56
CA MET A 178 22.40 -16.09 6.01
C MET A 178 22.50 -17.41 5.25
N LEU A 179 23.72 -17.77 4.84
CA LEU A 179 23.99 -19.03 4.18
C LEU A 179 23.66 -20.22 5.09
N PRO A 180 23.20 -21.36 4.52
CA PRO A 180 23.04 -22.59 5.27
C PRO A 180 24.32 -22.98 6.00
N LYS A 181 24.16 -23.62 7.17
CA LYS A 181 25.29 -24.08 7.99
C LYS A 181 26.21 -24.99 7.15
N GLY A 182 27.47 -24.61 7.02
CA GLY A 182 28.49 -25.34 6.25
C GLY A 182 28.78 -24.77 4.85
N MET A 183 28.04 -23.76 4.39
CA MET A 183 28.39 -23.01 3.17
C MET A 183 29.23 -21.77 3.49
N PRO A 184 30.47 -21.67 2.97
CA PRO A 184 31.32 -20.50 3.20
C PRO A 184 30.97 -19.30 2.31
N ASN A 185 30.34 -19.53 1.14
CA ASN A 185 29.93 -18.50 0.20
C ASN A 185 28.73 -18.94 -0.68
N ALA A 186 28.18 -18.00 -1.45
CA ALA A 186 27.08 -18.22 -2.41
C ALA A 186 27.58 -18.26 -3.87
N ASP A 187 28.85 -18.58 -4.12
CA ASP A 187 29.42 -18.44 -5.48
C ASP A 187 28.74 -19.35 -6.51
N HIS A 188 28.15 -20.46 -6.05
CA HIS A 188 27.36 -21.38 -6.86
C HIS A 188 26.08 -20.74 -7.44
N GLU A 189 25.55 -19.67 -6.83
CA GLU A 189 24.39 -18.92 -7.35
C GLU A 189 24.78 -17.93 -8.47
N ARG A 190 26.07 -17.64 -8.62
CA ARG A 190 26.60 -16.71 -9.64
C ARG A 190 26.88 -17.40 -10.97
N VAL A 191 26.71 -18.72 -11.06
CA VAL A 191 26.88 -19.48 -12.30
C VAL A 191 25.75 -19.09 -13.24
N LYS A 192 26.09 -18.39 -14.34
CA LYS A 192 25.12 -18.04 -15.38
C LYS A 192 24.57 -19.34 -15.98
N HIS A 193 23.31 -19.64 -15.73
CA HIS A 193 22.57 -20.63 -16.52
C HIS A 193 22.30 -20.03 -17.91
N GLY A 194 23.24 -20.25 -18.84
CA GLY A 194 23.08 -20.07 -20.29
C GLY A 194 23.35 -21.41 -20.99
N PRO A 195 22.82 -21.64 -22.20
CA PRO A 195 22.73 -22.98 -22.76
C PRO A 195 24.13 -23.48 -23.13
N GLY A 196 24.61 -24.46 -22.36
CA GLY A 196 25.51 -25.45 -22.89
C GLY A 196 24.67 -26.46 -23.63
N HIS A 197 24.92 -26.58 -24.94
CA HIS A 197 24.33 -27.48 -25.94
C HIS A 197 23.16 -26.89 -26.75
#